data_AF-A0A3S4HFG8-F1
#
_entry.id   AF-A0A3S4HFG8-F1
#
_cell.length_a   1.000
_cell.length_b   1.000
_cell.length_c   1.000
_cell.angle_alpha   90.00
_cell.angle_beta   90.00
_cell.angle_gamma   90.00
#
_symmetry.space_group_name_H-M   'P 1'
#
loop_
_entity.id
_entity.type
_entity.pdbx_description
1 polymer ?
#
loop_
_entity_poly.entity_id
_entity_poly.type
_entity_poly.pdbx_seq_one_letter_code
_entity_poly.pdbx_strand_id
1 'polypeptide(L)'
;MNCTAPAAQRSPDNSLDFGTGFDCFSPLSHPDNIMLTAQQRANRLLLQTLMRDAGFTSLDTEWWHFSLTNEPYPETWFDFLVQ
;
A
#
# COMPACT_ATOMS: atom_id res chain seq x y z
N MET A 1 -3.44 -18.32 -1.02
CA MET A 1 -4.15 -17.72 0.14
C MET A 1 -5.05 -16.62 -0.36
N ASN A 2 -6.19 -16.38 0.29
CA ASN A 2 -7.08 -15.30 -0.10
C ASN A 2 -6.59 -13.98 0.56
N CYS A 3 -6.04 -13.07 -0.23
CA CYS A 3 -5.48 -11.81 0.27
C CYS A 3 -6.54 -10.79 0.74
N THR A 4 -7.82 -11.03 0.46
CA THR A 4 -8.95 -10.24 0.97
C THR A 4 -9.63 -10.87 2.19
N ALA A 5 -9.12 -12.02 2.66
CA ALA A 5 -9.64 -12.66 3.87
C ALA A 5 -9.38 -11.79 5.13
N PRO A 6 -10.07 -12.06 6.24
CA PRO A 6 -9.75 -11.45 7.53
C PRO A 6 -8.26 -11.58 7.86
N ALA A 7 -7.68 -10.59 8.57
CA ALA A 7 -6.24 -10.50 8.80
C ALA A 7 -5.61 -11.79 9.35
N ALA A 8 -6.27 -12.47 10.28
CA ALA A 8 -5.81 -13.73 10.87
C ALA A 8 -5.69 -14.91 9.89
N GLN A 9 -6.23 -14.77 8.67
CA GLN A 9 -6.25 -15.81 7.63
C GLN A 9 -5.36 -15.46 6.42
N ARG A 10 -4.70 -14.30 6.43
CA ARG A 10 -3.75 -13.88 5.39
C ARG A 10 -2.35 -14.39 5.72
N SER A 11 -1.46 -14.34 4.71
CA SER A 11 -0.03 -14.43 4.97
C SER A 11 0.38 -13.34 5.98
N PRO A 12 1.07 -13.67 7.07
CA PRO A 12 1.51 -12.66 8.04
C PRO A 12 2.58 -11.77 7.40
N ASP A 13 2.41 -10.46 7.54
CA ASP A 13 3.31 -9.43 6.97
C ASP A 13 3.77 -8.41 8.04
N ASN A 14 3.47 -8.66 9.32
CA ASN A 14 3.73 -7.75 10.46
C ASN A 14 3.17 -6.33 10.29
N SER A 15 2.23 -6.14 9.37
CA SER A 15 1.61 -4.84 9.13
C SER A 15 0.42 -4.60 10.08
N LEU A 16 0.01 -3.34 10.19
CA LEU A 16 -1.33 -3.02 10.68
C LEU A 16 -2.37 -3.59 9.71
N ASP A 17 -3.59 -3.84 10.16
CA ASP A 17 -4.63 -4.30 9.24
C ASP A 17 -5.06 -3.17 8.28
N PHE A 18 -4.62 -3.26 7.02
CA PHE A 18 -5.02 -2.36 5.94
C PHE A 18 -6.22 -2.89 5.13
N GLY A 19 -6.85 -4.01 5.52
CA GLY A 19 -8.04 -4.57 4.88
C GLY A 19 -7.78 -5.55 3.74
N THR A 20 -6.60 -5.50 3.13
CA THR A 20 -6.08 -6.53 2.23
C THR A 20 -4.64 -6.84 2.62
N GLY A 21 -4.11 -7.99 2.20
CA GLY A 21 -2.68 -8.27 2.30
C GLY A 21 -1.88 -7.40 1.32
N PHE A 22 -0.57 -7.30 1.54
CA PHE A 22 0.38 -6.78 0.54
C PHE A 22 0.27 -7.57 -0.78
N ASP A 23 0.50 -6.91 -1.93
CA ASP A 23 0.38 -7.49 -3.28
C ASP A 23 -0.99 -8.11 -3.62
N CYS A 24 -2.06 -7.55 -3.05
CA CYS A 24 -3.42 -8.01 -3.34
C CYS A 24 -4.06 -7.24 -4.50
N PHE A 25 -4.07 -7.81 -5.71
CA PHE A 25 -4.69 -7.20 -6.90
C PHE A 25 -6.24 -7.27 -6.87
N SER A 26 -6.84 -6.46 -6.02
CA SER A 26 -8.29 -6.35 -5.83
C SER A 26 -8.69 -4.88 -5.74
N PRO A 27 -9.91 -4.48 -6.18
CA PRO A 27 -10.43 -3.14 -5.91
C PRO A 27 -10.44 -2.76 -4.43
N LEU A 28 -10.49 -3.74 -3.51
CA LEU A 28 -10.35 -3.49 -2.07
C LEU A 28 -8.99 -2.90 -1.67
N SER A 29 -7.97 -3.05 -2.50
CA SER A 29 -6.63 -2.50 -2.26
C SER A 29 -6.49 -1.02 -2.60
N HIS A 30 -7.46 -0.43 -3.32
CA HIS A 30 -7.45 1.01 -3.63
C HIS A 30 -7.44 1.83 -2.33
N PRO A 31 -6.53 2.80 -2.14
CA PRO A 31 -6.33 3.46 -0.84
C PRO A 31 -7.62 4.04 -0.25
N ASP A 32 -8.49 4.61 -1.09
CA ASP A 32 -9.74 5.28 -0.69
C ASP A 32 -10.98 4.39 -0.73
N ASN A 33 -10.81 3.06 -0.73
CA ASN A 33 -11.94 2.13 -0.78
C ASN A 33 -12.85 2.26 0.47
N ILE A 34 -14.12 2.62 0.24
CA ILE A 34 -15.11 2.86 1.30
C ILE A 34 -15.69 1.58 1.92
N MET A 35 -15.50 0.41 1.31
CA MET A 35 -16.02 -0.87 1.79
C MET A 35 -15.24 -1.42 2.99
N LEU A 36 -14.11 -0.79 3.33
CA LEU A 36 -13.26 -1.17 4.44
C LEU A 36 -13.80 -0.66 5.78
N THR A 37 -13.38 -1.31 6.86
CA THR A 37 -13.74 -0.88 8.21
C THR A 37 -13.17 0.52 8.52
N ALA A 38 -13.72 1.19 9.53
CA ALA A 38 -13.21 2.50 9.95
C ALA A 38 -11.72 2.45 10.35
N GLN A 39 -11.31 1.41 11.08
CA GLN A 39 -9.91 1.25 11.49
C GLN A 39 -8.97 1.01 10.30
N GLN A 40 -9.37 0.18 9.33
CA GLN A 40 -8.56 -0.07 8.12
C GLN A 40 -8.35 1.21 7.31
N ARG A 41 -9.41 2.01 7.14
CA ARG A 41 -9.33 3.32 6.48
C ARG A 41 -8.46 4.31 7.26
N ALA A 42 -8.57 4.32 8.59
CA ALA A 42 -7.72 5.15 9.44
C ALA A 42 -6.23 4.77 9.32
N ASN A 43 -5.91 3.48 9.26
CA ASN A 43 -4.54 3.00 9.03
C ASN A 43 -4.02 3.46 7.66
N ARG A 44 -4.83 3.34 6.59
CA ARG A 44 -4.45 3.81 5.24
C ARG A 44 -4.24 5.33 5.20
N LEU A 45 -5.11 6.09 5.84
CA LEU A 45 -4.98 7.55 5.92
C LEU A 45 -3.71 7.95 6.68
N LEU A 46 -3.39 7.27 7.78
CA LEU A 46 -2.15 7.49 8.53
C LEU A 46 -0.93 7.26 7.64
N LEU A 47 -0.87 6.11 6.95
CA LEU A 47 0.22 5.78 6.05
C LEU A 47 0.37 6.82 4.94
N GLN A 48 -0.71 7.15 4.22
CA GLN A 48 -0.70 8.16 3.16
C GLN A 48 -0.22 9.53 3.66
N THR A 49 -0.67 9.95 4.84
CA THR A 49 -0.27 11.24 5.41
C THR A 49 1.23 11.27 5.68
N LEU A 50 1.75 10.24 6.35
CA LEU A 50 3.18 10.14 6.66
C LEU A 50 4.04 10.09 5.40
N MET A 51 3.64 9.31 4.40
CA MET A 51 4.38 9.18 3.15
C MET A 51 4.36 10.49 2.35
N ARG A 52 3.23 11.20 2.32
CA ARG A 52 3.14 12.52 1.68
C ARG A 52 4.03 13.55 2.35
N ASP A 53 4.03 13.59 3.68
CA ASP A 53 4.89 14.50 4.44
C ASP A 53 6.38 14.20 4.22
N ALA A 54 6.72 12.93 3.91
CA ALA A 54 8.06 12.49 3.52
C ALA A 54 8.39 12.70 2.02
N GLY A 55 7.50 13.30 1.23
CA GLY A 55 7.75 13.62 -0.19
C GLY A 55 7.37 12.51 -1.18
N PHE A 56 6.48 11.60 -0.79
CA PHE A 56 5.97 10.55 -1.66
C PHE A 56 4.53 10.82 -2.13
N THR A 57 4.19 10.24 -3.28
CA THR A 57 2.84 10.25 -3.87
C THR A 57 2.28 8.82 -3.87
N SER A 58 1.05 8.62 -3.41
CA SER A 58 0.36 7.32 -3.41
C SER A 58 -0.14 6.92 -4.80
N LEU A 59 -0.25 5.61 -5.04
CA LEU A 59 -0.95 5.06 -6.20
C LEU A 59 -2.42 4.74 -5.85
N ASP A 60 -3.36 5.18 -6.70
CA ASP A 60 -4.81 5.07 -6.44
C ASP A 60 -5.36 3.63 -6.42
N THR A 61 -4.58 2.64 -6.84
CA THR A 61 -4.99 1.24 -6.93
C THR A 61 -4.41 0.36 -5.82
N GLU A 62 -3.37 0.82 -5.12
CA GLU A 62 -2.56 0.00 -4.22
C GLU A 62 -2.20 0.78 -2.94
N TRP A 63 -2.79 0.40 -1.80
CA TRP A 63 -2.56 1.10 -0.52
C TRP A 63 -1.11 1.13 -0.04
N TRP A 64 -0.28 0.19 -0.52
CA TRP A 64 1.13 0.05 -0.17
C TRP A 64 2.08 0.78 -1.13
N HIS A 65 1.62 1.21 -2.30
CA HIS A 65 2.50 1.72 -3.35
C HIS A 65 2.64 3.24 -3.29
N PHE A 66 3.88 3.69 -3.27
CA PHE A 66 4.26 5.10 -3.23
C PHE A 66 5.47 5.35 -4.13
N SER A 67 5.45 6.47 -4.87
CA SER A 67 6.57 6.94 -5.67
C SER A 67 7.13 8.24 -5.08
N LEU A 68 8.44 8.43 -5.11
CA LEU A 68 9.06 9.66 -4.65
C LEU A 68 8.73 10.79 -5.63
N THR A 69 8.13 11.90 -5.17
CA THR A 69 7.60 12.95 -6.06
C THR A 69 8.68 13.58 -6.93
N ASN A 70 9.88 13.78 -6.38
CA ASN A 70 11.04 14.35 -7.08
C ASN A 70 12.15 13.29 -7.19
N GLU A 71 11.84 12.14 -7.81
CA GLU A 71 12.81 11.07 -7.93
C GLU A 71 13.98 11.41 -8.89
N PRO A 72 15.20 10.95 -8.59
CA PRO A 72 16.39 11.31 -9.37
C PRO A 72 16.47 10.65 -10.76
N TYR A 73 15.73 9.56 -10.99
CA TYR A 73 15.85 8.73 -12.19
C TYR A 73 14.49 8.30 -12.79
N PRO A 74 13.59 9.23 -13.17
CA PRO A 74 12.21 8.90 -13.55
C PRO A 74 12.08 8.07 -14.84
N GLU A 75 13.11 8.09 -15.69
CA GLU A 75 13.14 7.36 -16.97
C GLU A 75 14.25 6.31 -17.02
N THR A 76 14.70 5.83 -15.85
CA THR A 76 15.72 4.77 -15.78
C THR A 76 15.18 3.54 -15.06
N TRP A 77 15.17 2.41 -15.76
CA TRP A 77 14.84 1.11 -15.21
C TRP A 77 16.14 0.34 -14.98
N PHE A 78 16.51 0.18 -13.72
CA PHE A 78 17.70 -0.54 -13.34
C PHE A 78 17.48 -2.06 -13.43
N ASP A 79 18.49 -2.79 -13.90
CA ASP A 79 18.51 -4.26 -13.98
C ASP A 79 19.83 -4.80 -13.39
N PHE A 80 20.05 -4.50 -12.11
CA PHE A 80 21.14 -5.06 -11.32
C PHE A 80 20.56 -5.87 -10.15
N LEU A 81 21.34 -6.81 -9.62
CA LEU A 81 20.89 -7.67 -8.52
C LEU A 81 20.73 -6.89 -7.21
N VAL A 82 19.60 -7.08 -6.54
CA VAL A 82 19.36 -6.61 -5.16
C VAL A 82 20.08 -7.54 -4.19
N GLN A 83 20.83 -6.98 -3.25
CA GLN A 83 21.58 -7.71 -2.22
C GLN A 83 20.84 -7.75 -0.89
#